data_AF-A0A835I001-F1
#
_entry.id   AF-A0A835I001-F1
#
_cell.length_a   1.000
_cell.length_b   1.000
_cell.length_c   1.000
_cell.angle_alpha   90.00
_cell.angle_beta   90.00
_cell.angle_gamma   90.00
#
_symmetry.space_group_name_H-M   'P 1'
#
loop_
_entity.id
_entity.type
_entity.pdbx_description
1 polymer ?
#
loop_
_entity_poly.entity_id
_entity_poly.type
_entity_poly.pdbx_seq_one_letter_code
_entity_poly.pdbx_strand_id
1 'polypeptide(L)'
;MDAAFKFIQHNRGLVFDVDYPSKGINGTCEVNETTMYGAKIKSYENVCTNENSLLKAVGNQTIFVAIDCGGDFRFYSSGVFEGNCSVNDFNHVVTVVGYGTSDEGTNYYVLACEEFMGY
;
A
#
# COMPACT_ATOMS: atom_id res chain seq x y z
N MET A 1 -3.50 9.32 1.59
CA MET A 1 -2.84 8.28 2.42
C MET A 1 -2.59 8.77 3.85
N ASP A 2 -2.01 9.96 4.01
CA ASP A 2 -1.61 10.54 5.31
C ASP A 2 -2.68 10.51 6.41
N ALA A 3 -3.95 10.67 6.05
CA ALA A 3 -5.06 10.65 7.01
C ALA A 3 -5.11 9.35 7.83
N ALA A 4 -4.81 8.19 7.20
CA ALA A 4 -4.78 6.91 7.88
C ALA A 4 -3.64 6.86 8.92
N PHE A 5 -2.42 7.28 8.56
CA PHE A 5 -1.31 7.32 9.50
C PHE A 5 -1.54 8.31 10.64
N LYS A 6 -2.09 9.50 10.35
CA LYS A 6 -2.51 10.47 11.38
C LYS A 6 -3.54 9.89 12.33
N PHE A 7 -4.51 9.13 11.80
CA PHE A 7 -5.49 8.44 12.63
C PHE A 7 -4.82 7.44 13.57
N ILE A 8 -3.88 6.61 13.09
CA ILE A 8 -3.18 5.62 13.95
C ILE A 8 -2.44 6.33 15.10
N GLN A 9 -1.76 7.44 14.82
CA GLN A 9 -1.08 8.23 15.86
C GLN A 9 -2.08 8.81 16.88
N HIS A 10 -3.19 9.38 16.40
CA HIS A 10 -4.20 9.97 17.27
C HIS A 10 -4.93 8.91 18.12
N ASN A 11 -5.29 7.78 17.50
CA ASN A 11 -5.97 6.64 18.11
C ASN A 11 -5.05 5.78 19.01
N ARG A 12 -3.75 6.12 19.05
CA ARG A 12 -2.71 5.43 19.84
C ARG A 12 -2.46 3.98 19.43
N GLY A 13 -2.89 3.59 18.23
CA GLY A 13 -2.69 2.28 17.65
C GLY A 13 -3.89 1.74 16.88
N LEU A 14 -3.69 0.54 16.33
CA LEU A 14 -4.70 -0.31 15.71
C LEU A 14 -4.81 -1.62 16.51
N VAL A 15 -5.99 -2.22 16.49
CA VAL A 15 -6.25 -3.57 17.02
C VAL A 15 -5.98 -4.61 15.93
N PHE A 16 -5.94 -5.89 16.29
CA PHE A 16 -5.80 -6.96 15.29
C PHE A 16 -7.11 -7.12 14.48
N ASP A 17 -7.00 -7.63 13.25
CA ASP A 17 -8.17 -7.91 12.41
C ASP A 17 -9.14 -8.91 13.08
N VAL A 18 -8.63 -9.87 13.87
CA VAL A 18 -9.49 -10.77 14.67
C VAL A 18 -10.36 -10.05 15.70
N ASP A 19 -9.93 -8.88 16.18
CA ASP A 19 -10.64 -8.06 17.17
C ASP A 19 -11.55 -7.01 16.51
N TYR A 20 -11.23 -6.60 15.27
CA TYR A 20 -12.02 -5.69 14.45
C TYR A 20 -11.97 -6.12 12.98
N PRO A 21 -12.76 -7.14 12.58
CA PRO A 21 -12.69 -7.70 11.24
C PRO A 21 -13.17 -6.72 10.18
N SER A 22 -12.48 -6.69 9.04
CA SER A 22 -12.94 -5.91 7.88
C SER A 22 -14.31 -6.39 7.40
N LYS A 23 -15.27 -5.46 7.32
CA LYS A 23 -16.63 -5.72 6.79
C LYS A 23 -16.76 -5.38 5.30
N GLY A 24 -15.72 -4.80 4.69
CA GLY A 24 -15.75 -4.35 3.29
C GLY A 24 -16.75 -3.22 2.97
N ILE A 25 -17.39 -2.66 4.01
CA ILE A 25 -18.42 -1.61 3.89
C ILE A 25 -18.20 -0.55 4.96
N ASN A 26 -18.62 0.69 4.68
CA ASN A 26 -18.65 1.74 5.68
C ASN A 26 -19.64 1.39 6.78
N GLY A 27 -19.20 1.53 8.03
CA GLY A 27 -20.01 1.29 9.22
C GLY A 27 -19.79 2.38 10.26
N THR A 28 -20.47 2.23 11.40
CA THR A 28 -20.22 3.07 12.57
C THR A 28 -18.90 2.65 13.22
N CYS A 29 -18.14 3.61 13.75
CA CYS A 29 -16.94 3.33 14.52
C CYS A 29 -17.32 2.62 15.83
N GLU A 30 -16.92 1.36 15.98
CA GLU A 30 -17.18 0.56 17.18
C GLU A 30 -15.96 0.69 18.13
N VAL A 31 -16.06 1.58 19.11
CA VAL A 31 -14.99 1.76 20.10
C VAL A 31 -15.08 0.64 21.12
N ASN A 32 -14.34 -0.44 20.92
CA ASN A 32 -14.11 -1.45 21.94
C ASN A 32 -12.96 -0.98 22.86
N GLU A 33 -13.14 -1.06 24.18
CA GLU A 33 -12.08 -0.81 25.16
C GLU A 33 -11.07 -1.98 25.23
N THR A 34 -10.60 -2.47 24.09
CA THR A 34 -9.53 -3.46 24.07
C THR A 34 -8.19 -2.79 24.35
N THR A 35 -7.42 -3.34 25.29
CA THR A 35 -6.08 -2.84 25.64
C THR A 35 -4.97 -3.43 24.77
N MET A 36 -5.29 -4.43 23.94
CA MET A 36 -4.36 -5.07 23.02
C MET A 36 -4.35 -4.36 21.66
N TYR A 37 -3.39 -3.46 21.51
CA TYR A 37 -3.04 -2.91 20.21
C TYR A 37 -2.17 -3.91 19.45
N GLY A 38 -2.56 -4.26 18.23
CA GLY A 38 -1.75 -5.07 17.33
C GLY A 38 -0.61 -4.28 16.68
N ALA A 39 -0.82 -2.98 16.44
CA ALA A 39 0.21 -2.12 15.87
C ALA A 39 0.13 -0.68 16.36
N LYS A 40 1.28 -0.01 16.46
CA LYS A 40 1.42 1.42 16.70
C LYS A 40 2.53 1.97 15.81
N ILE A 41 2.37 3.21 15.36
CA ILE A 41 3.42 3.92 14.63
C ILE A 41 3.91 5.09 15.47
N LYS A 42 5.22 5.36 15.43
CA LYS A 42 5.81 6.55 16.03
C LYS A 42 5.71 7.75 15.09
N SER A 43 6.01 7.52 13.82
CA SER A 43 6.01 8.54 12.76
C SER A 43 5.70 7.91 11.41
N TYR A 44 5.40 8.75 10.44
CA TYR A 44 5.35 8.43 9.03
C TYR A 44 5.97 9.60 8.25
N GLU A 45 6.47 9.33 7.05
CA GLU A 45 7.09 10.34 6.21
C GLU A 45 6.78 10.07 4.75
N ASN A 46 6.85 11.13 3.95
CA ASN A 46 6.68 11.04 2.50
C ASN A 46 8.05 10.91 1.84
N VAL A 47 8.19 9.90 0.99
CA VAL A 47 9.38 9.75 0.14
C VAL A 47 9.34 10.81 -0.95
N CYS A 48 10.50 11.39 -1.29
CA CYS A 48 10.59 12.32 -2.42
C CYS A 48 10.15 11.63 -3.71
N THR A 49 9.41 12.34 -4.57
CA THR A 49 8.84 11.83 -5.82
C THR A 49 9.90 11.62 -6.91
N ASN A 50 10.79 10.66 -6.73
CA ASN A 50 11.75 10.19 -7.72
C ASN A 50 12.17 8.74 -7.43
N GLU A 51 12.50 8.00 -8.49
CA GLU A 51 12.83 6.58 -8.44
C GLU A 51 14.01 6.25 -7.53
N ASN A 52 15.05 7.09 -7.50
CA ASN A 52 16.21 6.83 -6.65
C ASN A 52 15.88 6.93 -5.14
N SER A 53 14.98 7.84 -4.78
CA SER A 53 14.53 7.98 -3.38
C SER A 53 13.61 6.82 -3.01
N LEU A 54 12.72 6.41 -3.92
CA LEU A 54 11.87 5.25 -3.75
C LEU A 54 12.70 3.97 -3.57
N LEU A 55 13.67 3.72 -4.45
CA LEU A 55 14.55 2.56 -4.39
C LEU A 55 15.27 2.45 -3.04
N LYS A 56 15.83 3.57 -2.56
CA LYS A 56 16.48 3.63 -1.23
C LYS A 56 15.49 3.36 -0.09
N ALA A 57 14.28 3.89 -0.18
CA ALA A 57 13.26 3.72 0.84
C ALA A 57 12.78 2.26 0.91
N VAL A 58 12.50 1.65 -0.24
CA VAL A 58 12.08 0.24 -0.37
C VAL A 58 13.14 -0.71 0.16
N GLY A 59 14.43 -0.40 -0.02
CA GLY A 59 15.52 -1.18 0.55
C GLY A 59 15.59 -1.18 2.09
N ASN A 60 14.96 -0.20 2.75
CA ASN A 60 14.94 -0.08 4.20
C ASN A 60 13.64 -0.59 4.83
N GLN A 61 12.50 -0.31 4.20
CA GLN A 61 11.18 -0.66 4.70
C GLN A 61 10.16 -0.69 3.57
N THR A 62 9.03 -1.34 3.82
CA THR A 62 7.89 -1.34 2.92
C THR A 62 7.32 0.07 2.72
N ILE A 63 6.99 0.41 1.47
CA ILE A 63 6.49 1.74 1.08
C ILE A 63 5.10 1.59 0.45
N PHE A 64 4.15 2.41 0.89
CA PHE A 64 2.86 2.52 0.22
C PHE A 64 2.94 3.57 -0.89
N VAL A 65 2.45 3.24 -2.07
CA VAL A 65 2.44 4.13 -3.24
C VAL A 65 1.06 4.20 -3.85
N ALA A 66 0.75 5.32 -4.49
CA ALA A 66 -0.45 5.47 -5.30
C ALA A 66 -0.06 5.28 -6.78
N ILE A 67 -0.84 4.48 -7.51
CA ILE A 67 -0.62 4.16 -8.92
C ILE A 67 -1.89 4.42 -9.73
N ASP A 68 -1.73 4.53 -11.04
CA ASP A 68 -2.81 4.41 -12.00
C ASP A 68 -3.02 2.94 -12.36
N CYS A 69 -4.16 2.39 -11.94
CA CYS A 69 -4.59 1.00 -12.17
C CYS A 69 -5.67 0.91 -13.27
N GLY A 70 -5.70 1.88 -14.19
CA GLY A 70 -6.63 1.94 -15.31
C GLY A 70 -6.22 1.08 -16.52
N GLY A 71 -7.09 1.10 -17.55
CA GLY A 71 -6.78 0.55 -18.87
C GLY A 71 -6.32 -0.91 -18.85
N ASP A 72 -5.17 -1.16 -19.47
CA ASP A 72 -4.59 -2.49 -19.67
C ASP A 72 -4.16 -3.16 -18.36
N PHE A 73 -3.91 -2.39 -17.29
CA PHE A 73 -3.50 -2.95 -15.99
C PHE A 73 -4.58 -3.86 -15.40
N ARG A 74 -5.86 -3.62 -15.73
CA ARG A 74 -6.99 -4.46 -15.27
C ARG A 74 -6.96 -5.88 -15.83
N PHE A 75 -6.23 -6.11 -16.92
CA PHE A 75 -6.09 -7.42 -17.57
C PHE A 75 -4.67 -7.98 -17.44
N TYR A 76 -3.78 -7.25 -16.75
CA TYR A 76 -2.43 -7.71 -16.49
C TYR A 76 -2.46 -8.97 -15.60
N SER A 77 -1.60 -9.93 -15.94
CA SER A 77 -1.56 -11.22 -15.24
C SER A 77 -0.14 -11.74 -14.97
N SER A 78 0.84 -11.31 -15.76
CA SER A 78 2.23 -11.78 -15.63
C SER A 78 3.22 -10.89 -16.39
N GLY A 79 4.51 -11.02 -16.08
CA GLY A 79 5.61 -10.28 -16.70
C GLY A 79 5.88 -8.93 -16.03
N VAL A 80 6.65 -8.06 -16.66
CA VAL A 80 6.78 -6.66 -16.22
C VAL A 80 5.70 -5.85 -16.94
N PHE A 81 4.89 -5.10 -16.18
CA PHE A 81 3.88 -4.24 -16.79
C PHE A 81 4.54 -2.98 -17.38
N GLU A 82 4.45 -2.82 -18.70
CA GLU A 82 4.97 -1.67 -19.45
C GLU A 82 3.85 -0.90 -20.18
N GLY A 83 2.59 -1.13 -19.79
CA GLY A 83 1.44 -0.48 -20.37
C GLY A 83 1.36 1.00 -20.01
N ASN A 84 0.44 1.71 -20.67
CA ASN A 84 0.29 3.14 -20.49
C ASN A 84 -0.28 3.46 -19.10
N CYS A 85 0.32 4.43 -18.41
CA CYS A 85 -0.13 4.92 -17.10
C CYS A 85 -0.11 6.45 -17.04
N SER A 86 -1.03 7.04 -16.29
CA SER A 86 -1.02 8.48 -16.00
C SER A 86 -0.13 8.79 -14.80
N VAL A 87 0.73 9.80 -14.94
CA VAL A 87 1.51 10.37 -13.82
C VAL A 87 0.71 11.35 -12.96
N ASN A 88 -0.54 11.63 -13.35
CA ASN A 88 -1.40 12.62 -12.68
C ASN A 88 -2.68 12.00 -12.11
N ASP A 89 -3.08 10.80 -12.55
CA ASP A 89 -4.37 10.17 -12.19
C ASP A 89 -4.17 8.91 -11.36
N PHE A 90 -3.73 9.09 -10.11
CA PHE A 90 -3.61 7.98 -9.17
C PHE A 90 -4.99 7.57 -8.64
N ASN A 91 -5.36 6.31 -8.84
CA ASN A 91 -6.68 5.77 -8.48
C ASN A 91 -6.61 4.54 -7.57
N HIS A 92 -5.42 4.01 -7.31
CA HIS A 92 -5.24 2.82 -6.50
C HIS A 92 -4.01 2.94 -5.59
N VAL A 93 -4.07 2.35 -4.39
CA VAL A 93 -2.96 2.34 -3.43
C VAL A 93 -2.47 0.90 -3.29
N VAL A 94 -1.17 0.72 -3.46
CA VAL A 94 -0.50 -0.58 -3.37
C VAL A 94 0.72 -0.48 -2.47
N THR A 95 1.29 -1.64 -2.17
CA THR A 95 2.47 -1.75 -1.32
C THR A 95 3.67 -2.19 -2.15
N VAL A 96 4.74 -1.40 -2.17
CA VAL A 96 6.01 -1.81 -2.77
C VAL A 96 6.74 -2.72 -1.77
N VAL A 97 6.92 -3.97 -2.15
CA VAL A 97 7.55 -5.01 -1.31
C VAL A 97 8.93 -5.43 -1.80
N GLY A 98 9.34 -4.95 -2.97
CA GLY A 98 10.67 -5.22 -3.52
C GLY A 98 10.87 -4.59 -4.88
N TYR A 99 12.04 -4.85 -5.45
CA TYR A 99 12.45 -4.42 -6.78
C TYR A 99 13.42 -5.45 -7.38
N GLY A 100 13.60 -5.41 -8.69
CA GLY A 100 14.51 -6.30 -9.39
C GLY A 100 14.77 -5.85 -10.82
N THR A 101 15.47 -6.71 -11.55
CA THR A 101 15.77 -6.56 -12.97
C THR A 101 15.40 -7.86 -13.65
N SER A 102 14.61 -7.80 -14.73
CA SER A 102 14.24 -8.98 -15.52
C SER A 102 15.46 -9.56 -16.23
N ASP A 103 15.35 -10.79 -16.74
CA ASP A 103 16.40 -11.43 -17.53
C ASP A 103 16.74 -10.62 -18.81
N GLU A 104 15.78 -9.83 -19.29
CA GLU A 104 15.90 -8.94 -20.46
C GLU A 104 16.53 -7.58 -20.10
N GLY A 105 16.81 -7.33 -18.83
CA GLY A 105 17.44 -6.09 -18.35
C GLY A 105 16.47 -4.98 -17.94
N THR A 106 15.15 -5.24 -17.89
CA THR A 106 14.14 -4.26 -17.49
C THR A 106 14.02 -4.19 -15.97
N ASN A 107 14.22 -3.01 -15.39
CA ASN A 107 14.03 -2.79 -13.96
C ASN A 107 12.54 -2.74 -13.61
N TYR A 108 12.15 -3.35 -12.50
CA TYR A 108 10.76 -3.40 -12.06
C TYR A 108 10.63 -3.33 -10.53
N TYR A 109 9.44 -2.94 -10.07
CA TYR A 109 9.02 -3.05 -8.68
C TYR A 109 8.06 -4.22 -8.49
N VAL A 110 8.16 -4.88 -7.34
CA VAL A 110 7.19 -5.88 -6.90
C VAL A 110 6.15 -5.17 -6.05
N LEU A 111 4.91 -5.16 -6.53
CA LEU A 111 3.77 -4.56 -5.87
C LEU A 111 2.91 -5.66 -5.25
N ALA A 112 2.66 -5.58 -3.95
CA ALA A 112 1.63 -6.36 -3.29
C ALA A 112 0.30 -5.58 -3.38
N CYS A 113 -0.67 -6.19 -4.04
CA CYS A 113 -2.04 -5.71 -4.15
C CYS A 113 -2.93 -6.49 -3.18
N GLU A 114 -3.79 -5.81 -2.44
CA GLU A 114 -4.87 -6.46 -1.72
C GLU A 114 -6.01 -6.76 -2.71
N GLU A 115 -5.89 -7.88 -3.41
CA GLU A 115 -7.08 -8.49 -3.99
C GLU A 115 -7.81 -9.20 -2.86
N PHE A 116 -9.00 -8.72 -2.51
CA PHE A 116 -9.97 -9.52 -1.78
C PHE A 116 -10.18 -10.82 -2.58
N MET A 117 -9.43 -11.87 -2.23
CA MET A 117 -9.77 -13.23 -2.63
C MET A 117 -11.05 -13.57 -1.89
N GLY A 118 -12.18 -13.17 -2.49
CA GLY A 118 -13.51 -13.55 -2.04
C GLY A 118 -13.57 -15.06 -1.98
N TYR A 119 -13.74 -15.58 -0.77
CA TYR A 119 -14.28 -16.91 -0.55
C TYR A 119 -15.81 -16.85 -0.61
#